data_AF-A0ABD5VG71-F1
#
_entry.id   AF-A0ABD5VG71-F1
#
_cell.length_a   1.000
_cell.length_b   1.000
_cell.length_c   1.000
_cell.angle_alpha   90.00
_cell.angle_beta   90.00
_cell.angle_gamma   90.00
#
_symmetry.space_group_name_H-M   'P 1'
#
loop_
_entity.id
_entity.type
_entity.pdbx_description
1 polymer ?
#
loop_
_entity_poly.entity_id
_entity_poly.type
_entity_poly.pdbx_seq_one_letter_code
_entity_poly.pdbx_strand_id
1 'polypeptide(L)'
;MGANWLYLAVEPEAGADRDALATVVTDDNRLSLACEHGDALVFVGPGDQVHVEDALDAAGDAVERASLAWEVDSTGYSAGYYYERHDGEVLTVDVHGTGEGWDSRLLVDHFAREYGVDVAI
;
A
#
# COMPACT_ATOMS: atom_id res chain seq x y z
N MET A 1 13.47 -3.58 -19.66
CA MET A 1 13.37 -3.38 -18.21
C MET A 1 11.89 -3.52 -17.87
N GLY A 2 11.55 -4.45 -16.98
CA GLY A 2 10.17 -4.65 -16.54
C GLY A 2 9.69 -3.42 -15.76
N ALA A 3 8.40 -3.11 -15.83
CA ALA A 3 7.83 -2.07 -14.98
C ALA A 3 7.81 -2.59 -13.54
N ASN A 4 8.32 -1.79 -12.60
CA ASN A 4 8.15 -2.03 -11.18
C ASN A 4 6.65 -1.93 -10.87
N TRP A 5 6.07 -3.04 -10.41
CA TRP A 5 4.68 -3.08 -9.98
C TRP A 5 4.63 -2.90 -8.47
N LEU A 6 3.70 -2.05 -8.04
CA LEU A 6 3.40 -1.84 -6.63
C LEU A 6 2.00 -2.33 -6.32
N TYR A 7 1.85 -2.83 -5.10
CA TYR A 7 0.61 -3.30 -4.51
C TYR A 7 0.41 -2.51 -3.23
N LEU A 8 -0.68 -1.75 -3.18
CA LEU A 8 -1.04 -0.94 -2.03
C LEU A 8 -2.39 -1.44 -1.51
N ALA A 9 -2.45 -1.83 -0.25
CA ALA A 9 -3.71 -2.04 0.44
C ALA A 9 -3.94 -0.92 1.43
N VAL A 10 -5.15 -0.38 1.43
CA VAL A 10 -5.57 0.73 2.30
C VAL A 10 -6.80 0.29 3.06
N GLU A 11 -6.71 0.26 4.38
CA GLU A 11 -7.85 0.10 5.28
C GLU A 11 -8.45 1.47 5.58
N PRO A 12 -9.70 1.73 5.17
CA PRO A 12 -10.36 2.99 5.46
C PRO A 12 -10.73 3.10 6.93
N GLU A 13 -10.68 4.32 7.47
CA GLU A 13 -11.22 4.64 8.79
C GLU A 13 -12.72 4.27 8.88
N ALA A 14 -13.18 3.87 10.07
CA ALA A 14 -14.57 3.47 10.28
C ALA A 14 -15.55 4.59 9.89
N GLY A 15 -16.37 4.35 8.86
CA GLY A 15 -17.34 5.32 8.34
C GLY A 15 -16.81 6.27 7.28
N ALA A 16 -15.55 6.11 6.85
CA ALA A 16 -15.02 6.80 5.68
C ALA A 16 -15.76 6.38 4.39
N ASP A 17 -15.87 7.32 3.46
CA ASP A 17 -16.42 7.05 2.13
C ASP A 17 -15.36 6.33 1.27
N ARG A 18 -15.59 5.03 1.04
CA ARG A 18 -14.68 4.16 0.28
C ARG A 18 -14.52 4.61 -1.18
N ASP A 19 -15.58 5.11 -1.80
CA ASP A 19 -15.53 5.56 -3.20
C ASP A 19 -14.75 6.87 -3.31
N ALA A 20 -14.94 7.78 -2.34
CA ALA A 20 -14.14 9.00 -2.26
C ALA A 20 -12.66 8.70 -1.98
N LEU A 21 -12.37 7.77 -1.06
CA LEU A 21 -11.01 7.32 -0.77
C LEU A 21 -10.36 6.68 -2.00
N ALA A 22 -11.05 5.77 -2.69
CA ALA A 22 -10.55 5.15 -3.90
C ALA A 22 -10.27 6.19 -5.00
N THR A 23 -11.13 7.20 -5.12
CA THR A 23 -10.92 8.32 -6.04
C THR A 23 -9.66 9.09 -5.68
N VAL A 24 -9.45 9.47 -4.41
CA VAL A 24 -8.27 10.22 -3.97
C VAL A 24 -6.98 9.43 -4.19
N VAL A 25 -6.96 8.14 -3.84
CA VAL A 25 -5.79 7.27 -3.99
C VAL A 25 -5.45 7.00 -5.47
N THR A 26 -6.42 7.10 -6.37
CA THR A 26 -6.20 6.92 -7.81
C THR A 26 -6.04 8.22 -8.59
N ASP A 27 -6.43 9.37 -8.03
CA ASP A 27 -6.31 10.67 -8.68
C ASP A 27 -4.84 11.09 -8.76
N ASP A 28 -4.36 11.39 -9.97
CA ASP A 28 -2.97 11.69 -10.33
C ASP A 28 -1.93 10.61 -9.98
N ASN A 29 -2.38 9.52 -9.37
CA ASN A 29 -1.58 8.38 -9.02
C ASN A 29 -1.67 7.35 -10.15
N ARG A 30 -0.55 6.76 -10.55
CA ARG A 30 -0.52 5.71 -11.58
C ARG A 30 -1.09 4.37 -11.08
N LEU A 31 -1.93 4.44 -10.06
CA LEU A 31 -2.60 3.33 -9.39
C LEU A 31 -3.98 3.13 -9.97
N SER A 32 -4.46 1.91 -9.88
CA SER A 32 -5.84 1.57 -10.20
C SER A 32 -6.37 0.67 -9.10
N LEU A 33 -7.61 0.91 -8.69
CA LEU A 33 -8.31 0.00 -7.79
C LEU A 33 -8.43 -1.37 -8.48
N ALA A 34 -7.79 -2.38 -7.89
CA ALA A 34 -7.76 -3.74 -8.40
C ALA A 34 -8.94 -4.54 -7.87
N CYS A 35 -9.17 -4.47 -6.56
CA CYS A 35 -10.25 -5.17 -5.87
C CYS A 35 -10.47 -4.60 -4.45
N GLU A 36 -11.54 -5.08 -3.82
CA GLU A 36 -11.75 -4.93 -2.37
C GLU A 36 -11.52 -6.29 -1.72
N HIS A 37 -10.80 -6.32 -0.59
CA HIS A 37 -10.53 -7.54 0.16
C HIS A 37 -10.76 -7.30 1.65
N GLY A 38 -11.78 -7.96 2.22
CA GLY A 38 -12.21 -7.67 3.59
C GLY A 38 -12.59 -6.20 3.72
N ASP A 39 -11.97 -5.52 4.69
CA ASP A 39 -12.16 -4.10 4.91
C ASP A 39 -11.20 -3.22 4.08
N ALA A 40 -10.22 -3.81 3.38
CA ALA A 40 -9.21 -3.08 2.62
C ALA A 40 -9.61 -2.82 1.15
N LEU A 41 -9.15 -1.70 0.62
CA LEU A 41 -9.11 -1.37 -0.80
C LEU A 41 -7.72 -1.68 -1.35
N VAL A 42 -7.64 -2.49 -2.40
CA VAL A 42 -6.36 -2.93 -2.99
C VAL A 42 -6.14 -2.23 -4.32
N PHE A 43 -5.01 -1.53 -4.42
CA PHE A 43 -4.58 -0.79 -5.59
C PHE A 43 -3.33 -1.41 -6.20
N VAL A 44 -3.24 -1.38 -7.53
CA VAL A 44 -2.09 -1.88 -8.27
C VAL A 44 -1.70 -0.87 -9.34
N GLY A 45 -0.41 -0.72 -9.59
CA GLY A 45 0.04 0.13 -10.68
C GLY A 45 1.55 0.21 -10.85
N PRO A 46 2.01 0.82 -11.95
CA PRO A 46 3.39 1.22 -12.11
C PRO A 46 3.70 2.47 -11.29
N GLY A 47 4.70 2.44 -10.41
CA GLY A 47 5.05 3.62 -9.60
C GLY A 47 6.25 3.39 -8.68
N ASP A 48 6.56 4.41 -7.88
CA ASP A 48 7.55 4.35 -6.81
C ASP A 48 6.89 4.76 -5.48
N GLN A 49 7.63 4.61 -4.39
CA GLN A 49 7.17 4.91 -3.02
C GLN A 49 6.63 6.35 -2.86
N VAL A 50 7.26 7.32 -3.53
CA VAL A 50 6.97 8.74 -3.33
C VAL A 50 5.52 9.05 -3.69
N HIS A 51 5.03 8.48 -4.79
CA HIS A 51 3.64 8.66 -5.21
C HIS A 51 2.64 8.05 -4.21
N VAL A 52 3.03 6.99 -3.49
CA VAL A 52 2.13 6.36 -2.51
C VAL A 52 2.00 7.20 -1.25
N GLU A 53 3.10 7.78 -0.76
CA GLU A 53 3.06 8.67 0.41
C GLU A 53 2.22 9.91 0.12
N ASP A 54 2.37 10.51 -1.06
CA ASP A 54 1.54 11.64 -1.50
C ASP A 54 0.05 11.25 -1.58
N ALA A 55 -0.28 10.04 -2.08
CA ALA A 55 -1.65 9.54 -2.15
C ALA A 55 -2.28 9.31 -0.76
N LEU A 56 -1.50 8.76 0.19
CA LEU A 56 -1.95 8.52 1.55
C LEU A 56 -2.10 9.83 2.33
N ASP A 57 -1.21 10.80 2.13
CA ASP A 57 -1.32 12.14 2.73
C ASP A 57 -2.55 12.89 2.21
N ALA A 58 -2.83 12.80 0.90
CA ALA A 58 -4.03 13.37 0.30
C ALA A 58 -5.32 12.72 0.84
N ALA A 59 -5.30 11.42 1.11
CA ALA A 59 -6.41 10.69 1.71
C ALA A 59 -6.59 11.03 3.20
N GLY A 60 -5.49 11.35 3.90
CA GLY A 60 -5.46 11.87 5.26
C GLY A 60 -6.35 11.09 6.23
N ASP A 61 -7.36 11.77 6.77
CA ASP A 61 -8.24 11.24 7.81
C ASP A 61 -9.13 10.07 7.37
N ALA A 62 -9.17 9.74 6.08
CA ALA A 62 -9.93 8.61 5.57
C ALA A 62 -9.18 7.27 5.68
N VAL A 63 -7.89 7.28 5.99
CA VAL A 63 -7.05 6.07 6.11
C VAL A 63 -6.85 5.71 7.58
N GLU A 64 -7.12 4.46 7.94
CA GLU A 64 -6.73 3.91 9.24
C GLU A 64 -5.30 3.36 9.15
N ARG A 65 -5.06 2.48 8.19
CA ARG A 65 -3.79 1.77 7.97
C ARG A 65 -3.56 1.53 6.48
N ALA A 66 -2.31 1.38 6.09
CA ALA A 66 -1.97 0.95 4.74
C ALA A 66 -0.72 0.06 4.73
N SER A 67 -0.67 -0.86 3.77
CA SER A 67 0.53 -1.65 3.49
C SER A 67 0.87 -1.53 2.02
N LEU A 68 2.15 -1.30 1.74
CA LEU A 68 2.68 -1.18 0.40
C LEU A 68 3.73 -2.26 0.19
N ALA A 69 3.69 -2.95 -0.95
CA ALA A 69 4.73 -3.86 -1.40
C ALA A 69 5.07 -3.57 -2.87
N TRP A 70 6.35 -3.44 -3.22
CA TRP A 70 6.76 -3.31 -4.62
C TRP A 70 8.06 -4.02 -4.92
N GLU A 71 8.19 -4.43 -6.18
CA GLU A 71 9.44 -4.96 -6.74
C GLU A 71 10.30 -3.81 -7.24
N VAL A 72 11.54 -3.69 -6.75
CA VAL A 72 12.48 -2.61 -7.05
C VAL A 72 13.20 -2.85 -8.38
N ASP A 73 13.52 -4.10 -8.69
CA ASP A 73 14.12 -4.46 -9.97
C ASP A 73 13.92 -5.95 -10.33
N SER A 74 14.23 -6.29 -11.57
CA SER A 74 14.17 -7.67 -12.08
C SER A 74 15.20 -8.62 -11.47
N THR A 75 15.97 -8.19 -10.45
CA THR A 75 16.89 -9.05 -9.69
C THR A 75 16.23 -9.67 -8.47
N GLY A 76 14.94 -9.37 -8.23
CA GLY A 76 14.16 -9.91 -7.13
C GLY A 76 14.29 -9.11 -5.83
N TYR A 77 14.72 -7.85 -5.93
CA TYR A 77 14.69 -6.95 -4.80
C TYR A 77 13.27 -6.44 -4.61
N SER A 78 12.72 -6.59 -3.41
CA SER A 78 11.41 -6.05 -3.04
C SER A 78 11.52 -5.23 -1.77
N ALA A 79 10.70 -4.19 -1.68
CA ALA A 79 10.55 -3.39 -0.48
C ALA A 79 9.08 -3.28 -0.10
N GLY A 80 8.84 -3.17 1.20
CA GLY A 80 7.53 -3.18 1.81
C GLY A 80 7.46 -2.20 2.95
N TYR A 81 6.34 -1.50 3.07
CA TYR A 81 6.13 -0.42 4.02
C TYR A 81 4.77 -0.60 4.67
N TYR A 82 4.72 -0.42 5.97
CA TYR A 82 3.48 -0.36 6.73
C TYR A 82 3.30 1.05 7.29
N TYR A 83 2.11 1.58 7.06
CA TYR A 83 1.69 2.91 7.43
C TYR A 83 0.52 2.82 8.40
N GLU A 84 0.53 3.64 9.44
CA GLU A 84 -0.55 3.74 10.41
C GLU A 84 -0.86 5.20 10.69
N ARG A 85 -2.13 5.49 10.94
CA ARG A 85 -2.55 6.83 11.30
C ARG A 85 -2.27 7.12 12.77
N HIS A 86 -1.62 8.26 13.01
CA HIS A 86 -1.39 8.81 14.34
C HIS A 86 -1.68 10.32 14.33
N ASP A 87 -2.55 10.77 15.24
CA ASP A 87 -2.85 12.20 15.44
C ASP A 87 -3.23 12.99 14.17
N GLY A 88 -3.89 12.34 13.20
CA GLY A 88 -4.32 12.97 11.93
C GLY A 88 -3.30 12.90 10.79
N GLU A 89 -2.15 12.26 11.01
CA GLU A 89 -1.11 12.05 9.99
C GLU A 89 -0.90 10.55 9.74
N VAL A 90 -0.61 10.17 8.50
CA VAL A 90 -0.23 8.80 8.14
C VAL A 90 1.28 8.69 8.24
N LEU A 91 1.78 7.84 9.15
CA LEU A 91 3.21 7.69 9.42
C LEU A 91 3.69 6.31 8.98
N THR A 92 4.91 6.26 8.44
CA THR A 92 5.61 4.99 8.21
C THR A 92 6.02 4.38 9.55
N VAL A 93 5.40 3.26 9.90
CA VAL A 93 5.63 2.55 11.17
C VAL A 93 6.66 1.44 11.01
N ASP A 94 6.67 0.76 9.87
CA ASP A 94 7.63 -0.30 9.60
C ASP A 94 8.06 -0.35 8.14
N VAL A 95 9.31 -0.79 7.94
CA VAL A 95 9.95 -0.91 6.63
C VAL A 95 10.66 -2.24 6.54
N HIS A 96 10.19 -3.08 5.61
CA HIS A 96 10.76 -4.38 5.32
C HIS A 96 11.27 -4.46 3.88
N GLY A 97 12.32 -5.26 3.67
CA GLY A 97 12.86 -5.53 2.34
C GLY A 97 13.98 -4.57 1.94
N THR A 98 15.22 -5.03 2.14
CA THR A 98 16.43 -4.42 1.53
C THR A 98 17.50 -5.45 1.12
N GLY A 99 17.12 -6.65 0.68
CA GLY A 99 18.09 -7.69 0.25
C GLY A 99 17.47 -8.93 -0.44
N GLU A 100 18.33 -9.78 -1.02
CA GLU A 100 17.97 -10.99 -1.78
C GLU A 100 17.02 -11.92 -0.98
N GLY A 101 15.87 -12.27 -1.58
CA GLY A 101 15.02 -13.36 -1.11
C GLY A 101 13.60 -12.99 -0.66
N TRP A 102 13.23 -11.71 -0.65
CA TRP A 102 11.86 -11.27 -0.42
C TRP A 102 11.18 -10.97 -1.76
N ASP A 103 10.17 -11.75 -2.12
CA ASP A 103 9.23 -11.38 -3.18
C ASP A 103 8.08 -10.54 -2.59
N SER A 104 7.32 -9.87 -3.47
CA SER A 104 6.20 -9.01 -3.05
C SER A 104 5.10 -9.77 -2.30
N ARG A 105 4.94 -11.08 -2.52
CA ARG A 105 3.98 -11.92 -1.78
C ARG A 105 4.43 -12.16 -0.35
N LEU A 106 5.71 -12.43 -0.13
CA LEU A 106 6.27 -12.63 1.21
C LEU A 106 6.18 -11.35 2.05
N LEU A 107 6.30 -10.17 1.44
CA LEU A 107 6.10 -8.89 2.13
C LEU A 107 4.64 -8.68 2.52
N VAL A 108 3.70 -9.00 1.63
CA VAL A 108 2.27 -8.94 1.92
C VAL A 108 1.87 -9.95 2.99
N ASP A 109 2.28 -11.21 2.89
CA ASP A 109 2.02 -12.25 3.90
C ASP A 109 2.59 -11.84 5.26
N HIS A 110 3.74 -11.17 5.26
CA HIS A 110 4.35 -10.63 6.47
C HIS A 110 3.47 -9.53 7.09
N PHE A 111 3.04 -8.54 6.32
CA PHE A 111 2.20 -7.45 6.85
C PHE A 111 0.81 -7.95 7.28
N ALA A 112 0.23 -8.90 6.56
CA ALA A 112 -1.00 -9.57 6.96
C ALA A 112 -0.84 -10.29 8.31
N ARG A 113 0.30 -10.96 8.53
CA ARG A 113 0.56 -11.69 9.77
C ARG A 113 0.88 -10.78 10.96
N GLU A 114 1.73 -9.77 10.77
CA GLU A 114 2.18 -8.91 11.88
C GLU A 114 1.16 -7.82 12.24
N TYR A 115 0.48 -7.25 11.24
CA TYR A 115 -0.39 -6.08 11.42
C TYR A 115 -1.87 -6.36 11.14
N GLY A 116 -2.20 -7.55 10.62
CA GLY A 116 -3.57 -7.94 10.31
C GLY A 116 -4.12 -7.38 8.99
N VAL A 117 -3.29 -6.72 8.18
CA VAL A 117 -3.69 -6.11 6.90
C VAL A 117 -3.61 -7.17 5.80
N ASP A 118 -4.76 -7.77 5.45
CA ASP A 118 -4.82 -8.88 4.51
C ASP A 118 -4.90 -8.35 3.06
N VAL A 119 -3.92 -8.70 2.23
CA VAL A 119 -3.89 -8.32 0.82
C VAL A 119 -3.86 -9.60 -0.01
N ALA A 120 -4.97 -9.94 -0.64
CA ALA A 120 -4.99 -11.04 -1.61
C ALA A 120 -4.32 -10.58 -2.93
N ILE A 121 -3.08 -11.02 -3.17
CA ILE A 121 -2.36 -10.82 -4.46
C ILE A 121 -2.60 -11.96 -5.44
#